data_AF-A0A379RZZ5-F1
#
_entry.id   AF-A0A379RZZ5-F1
#
_cell.length_a   1.000
_cell.length_b   1.000
_cell.length_c   1.000
_cell.angle_alpha   90.00
_cell.angle_beta   90.00
_cell.angle_gamma   90.00
#
_symmetry.space_group_name_H-M   'P 1'
#
loop_
_entity.id
_entity.type
_entity.pdbx_description
1 polymer ?
#
loop_
_entity_poly.entity_id
_entity_poly.type
_entity_poly.pdbx_seq_one_letter_code
_entity_poly.pdbx_strand_id
1 'polypeptide(L)'
;MPMPEYDPENPPMLGFFMVGAYQEILGNMHNLFGDTEAVDVFVFPDGNVEVELSDEGDTVADMLQYVQLDPKTLLTHFRDQVKQTDLDDALQQQFLEEFEAGLYGYTYLEDE
;
A
#
# COMPACT_ATOMS: atom_id res chain seq x y z
N MET A 1 21.96 -0.54 -14.53
CA MET A 1 22.85 0.21 -13.62
C MET A 1 23.87 -0.79 -13.10
N PRO A 2 25.18 -0.50 -13.04
CA PRO A 2 26.12 -1.40 -12.40
C PRO A 2 25.75 -1.53 -10.91
N MET A 3 25.56 -2.76 -10.45
CA MET A 3 25.27 -3.06 -9.04
C MET A 3 26.50 -3.74 -8.41
N PRO A 4 26.87 -3.37 -7.17
CA PRO A 4 27.78 -4.19 -6.37
C PRO A 4 27.27 -5.62 -6.25
N GLU A 5 28.14 -6.57 -5.91
CA GLU A 5 27.70 -7.90 -5.50
C GLU A 5 26.86 -7.78 -4.21
N TYR A 6 25.69 -8.42 -4.19
CA TYR A 6 24.77 -8.42 -3.06
C TYR A 6 24.17 -9.80 -2.87
N ASP A 7 23.68 -10.06 -1.66
CA ASP A 7 22.97 -11.30 -1.32
C ASP A 7 21.56 -11.26 -1.92
N PRO A 8 21.19 -12.18 -2.84
CA PRO A 8 19.87 -12.20 -3.44
C PRO A 8 18.73 -12.38 -2.43
N GLU A 9 19.00 -13.01 -1.28
CA GLU A 9 18.00 -13.21 -0.21
C GLU A 9 17.83 -11.96 0.67
N ASN A 10 18.69 -10.96 0.51
CA ASN A 10 18.62 -9.69 1.22
C ASN A 10 19.11 -8.54 0.32
N PRO A 11 18.32 -8.17 -0.71
CA PRO A 11 18.71 -7.14 -1.66
C PRO A 11 18.78 -5.76 -0.99
N PRO A 12 19.66 -4.85 -1.47
CA PRO A 12 19.74 -3.50 -0.94
C PRO A 12 18.54 -2.65 -1.36
N MET A 13 18.18 -1.67 -0.52
CA MET A 13 17.21 -0.63 -0.87
C MET A 13 17.73 0.24 -2.02
N LEU A 14 16.83 0.64 -2.91
CA LEU A 14 17.12 1.52 -4.04
C LEU A 14 16.64 2.95 -3.77
N GLY A 15 17.46 3.92 -4.18
CA GLY A 15 17.13 5.34 -4.09
C GLY A 15 16.97 5.96 -5.47
N PHE A 16 15.87 6.67 -5.68
CA PHE A 16 15.63 7.49 -6.87
C PHE A 16 15.78 8.96 -6.48
N PHE A 17 16.68 9.68 -7.16
CA PHE A 17 17.01 11.07 -6.84
C PHE A 17 16.60 12.00 -7.96
N MET A 18 16.48 13.29 -7.65
CA MET A 18 16.07 14.34 -8.60
C MET A 18 14.62 14.17 -9.10
N VAL A 19 13.74 13.63 -8.25
CA VAL A 19 12.32 13.38 -8.56
C VAL A 19 11.36 14.47 -8.06
N GLY A 20 11.82 15.45 -7.28
CA GLY A 20 10.96 16.48 -6.65
C GLY A 20 10.40 17.56 -7.59
N ALA A 21 10.44 17.36 -8.90
CA ALA A 21 9.82 18.26 -9.88
C ALA A 21 8.95 17.46 -10.83
N TYR A 22 7.68 17.85 -10.95
CA TYR A 22 6.66 17.26 -11.82
C TYR A 22 6.22 15.82 -11.51
N GLN A 23 7.05 14.98 -10.88
CA GLN A 23 6.72 13.55 -10.75
C GLN A 23 5.59 13.26 -9.77
N GLU A 24 5.49 14.03 -8.68
CA GLU A 24 4.48 13.83 -7.63
C GLU A 24 3.04 13.95 -8.16
N ILE A 25 2.77 14.88 -9.08
CA ILE A 25 1.39 15.18 -9.52
C ILE A 25 1.08 14.60 -10.91
N LEU A 26 2.11 14.25 -11.69
CA LEU A 26 1.92 13.70 -13.05
C LEU A 26 1.86 12.17 -13.10
N GLY A 27 1.96 11.51 -11.94
CA GLY A 27 1.71 10.08 -11.82
C GLY A 27 0.33 9.70 -12.35
N ASN A 28 0.22 8.49 -12.89
CA ASN A 28 -1.07 7.88 -13.19
C ASN A 28 -1.24 6.64 -12.32
N MET A 29 -2.49 6.24 -12.06
CA MET A 29 -2.81 5.02 -11.32
C MET A 29 -2.76 3.79 -12.23
N HIS A 30 -1.62 3.55 -12.90
CA HIS A 30 -1.47 2.38 -13.75
C HIS A 30 -1.57 1.12 -12.88
N ASN A 31 -2.49 0.22 -13.23
CA ASN A 31 -2.85 -0.96 -12.42
C ASN A 31 -3.39 -0.64 -11.02
N LEU A 32 -3.93 0.56 -10.80
CA LEU A 32 -4.46 0.98 -9.49
C LEU A 32 -3.40 1.00 -8.39
N PHE A 33 -2.12 1.20 -8.75
CA PHE A 33 -1.14 1.66 -7.78
C PHE A 33 -1.37 3.15 -7.57
N GLY A 34 -1.70 3.53 -6.34
CA GLY A 34 -1.94 4.91 -5.97
C GLY A 34 -0.65 5.61 -5.53
N ASP A 35 -0.82 6.73 -4.86
CA ASP A 35 0.28 7.53 -4.36
C ASP A 35 1.05 6.78 -3.27
N THR A 36 2.37 7.03 -3.21
CA THR A 36 3.25 6.41 -2.23
C THR A 36 3.22 7.15 -0.90
N GLU A 37 3.44 6.46 0.21
CA GLU A 37 3.71 7.08 1.50
C GLU A 37 4.89 8.06 1.39
N ALA A 38 4.72 9.25 1.96
CA ALA A 38 5.71 10.33 1.93
C ALA A 38 6.02 10.81 3.34
N VAL A 39 7.31 11.02 3.62
CA VAL A 39 7.79 11.53 4.90
C VAL A 39 8.67 12.76 4.71
N ASP A 40 8.52 13.71 5.62
CA ASP A 40 9.39 14.87 5.75
C ASP A 40 10.50 14.56 6.77
N VAL A 41 11.75 14.73 6.36
CA VAL A 41 12.93 14.44 7.20
C VAL A 41 13.67 15.73 7.53
N PHE A 42 13.77 16.03 8.82
CA PHE A 42 14.45 17.22 9.35
C PHE A 42 15.76 16.83 10.04
N VAL A 43 16.82 17.60 9.80
CA VAL A 43 18.13 17.41 10.43
C VAL A 43 18.55 18.68 11.13
N PHE A 44 18.78 18.59 12.44
CA PHE A 44 19.10 19.72 13.30
C PHE A 44 20.62 19.91 13.48
N PRO A 45 21.08 21.12 13.87
CA PRO A 45 22.51 21.41 14.04
C PRO A 45 23.21 20.59 15.15
N ASP A 46 22.44 20.05 16.09
CA ASP A 46 22.93 19.17 17.16
C ASP A 46 23.03 17.70 16.73
N GLY A 47 22.66 17.40 15.48
CA GLY A 47 22.67 16.06 14.90
C GLY A 47 21.39 15.26 15.13
N ASN A 48 20.37 15.84 15.79
CA ASN A 48 19.07 15.20 15.91
C ASN A 48 18.37 15.11 14.54
N VAL A 49 17.62 14.03 14.35
CA VAL A 49 16.82 13.76 13.15
C VAL A 49 15.38 13.57 13.57
N GLU A 50 14.47 14.30 12.95
CA GLU A 50 13.02 14.12 13.10
C GLU A 50 12.43 13.68 11.77
N VAL A 51 11.45 12.78 11.84
CA VAL A 51 10.73 12.25 10.68
C VAL A 51 9.24 12.45 10.95
N GLU A 52 8.57 13.16 10.05
CA GLU A 52 7.15 13.44 10.12
C GLU A 52 6.45 12.80 8.91
N LEU A 53 5.29 12.18 9.14
CA LEU A 53 4.46 11.63 8.06
C LEU A 53 3.79 12.78 7.32
N SER A 54 4.06 12.88 6.02
CA SER A 54 3.53 13.93 5.15
C SER A 54 2.29 13.43 4.40
N ASP A 55 2.37 12.19 3.90
CA ASP A 55 1.27 11.50 3.21
C ASP A 55 1.29 10.01 3.58
N GLU A 56 0.13 9.43 3.87
CA GLU A 56 -0.05 8.00 4.18
C GLU A 56 0.01 7.13 2.91
N GLY A 57 -0.13 7.74 1.73
CA GLY A 57 -0.29 7.02 0.47
C GLY A 57 -1.67 6.38 0.35
N ASP A 58 -1.93 5.78 -0.80
CA ASP A 58 -3.25 5.26 -1.12
C ASP A 58 -3.45 3.79 -0.71
N THR A 59 -4.66 3.48 -0.25
CA THR A 59 -5.14 2.12 -0.03
C THR A 59 -5.87 1.56 -1.26
N VAL A 60 -6.07 0.24 -1.32
CA VAL A 60 -6.90 -0.39 -2.37
C VAL A 60 -8.32 0.19 -2.36
N ALA A 61 -8.86 0.52 -1.19
CA ALA A 61 -10.16 1.15 -1.02
C ALA A 61 -10.24 2.54 -1.67
N ASP A 62 -9.17 3.35 -1.60
CA ASP A 62 -9.11 4.67 -2.24
C ASP A 62 -9.13 4.55 -3.77
N MET A 63 -8.38 3.58 -4.29
CA MET A 63 -8.36 3.26 -5.72
C MET A 63 -9.70 2.75 -6.24
N LEU A 64 -10.42 1.94 -5.47
CA LEU A 64 -11.77 1.51 -5.81
C LEU A 64 -12.74 2.69 -5.86
N GLN A 65 -12.66 3.60 -4.89
CA GLN A 65 -13.48 4.82 -4.88
C GLN A 65 -13.19 5.71 -6.09
N TYR A 66 -11.93 5.82 -6.50
CA TYR A 66 -11.54 6.55 -7.70
C TYR A 66 -12.24 6.05 -8.97
N VAL A 67 -12.42 4.72 -9.10
CA VAL A 67 -13.17 4.10 -10.21
C VAL A 67 -14.67 3.94 -9.93
N GLN A 68 -15.19 4.66 -8.93
CA GLN A 68 -16.61 4.71 -8.56
C GLN A 68 -17.17 3.40 -7.99
N LEU A 69 -16.34 2.60 -7.34
CA LEU A 69 -16.74 1.44 -6.56
C LEU A 69 -16.70 1.77 -5.07
N ASP A 70 -17.74 1.38 -4.33
CA ASP A 70 -17.80 1.57 -2.88
C ASP A 70 -17.21 0.33 -2.16
N PRO A 71 -16.05 0.47 -1.47
CA PRO A 71 -15.43 -0.62 -0.72
C PRO A 71 -16.35 -1.24 0.33
N LYS A 72 -17.23 -0.46 0.95
CA LYS A 72 -18.17 -0.95 1.99
C LYS A 72 -19.23 -1.87 1.39
N THR A 73 -19.71 -1.51 0.20
CA THR A 73 -20.66 -2.32 -0.57
C THR A 73 -19.99 -3.64 -1.00
N LEU A 74 -18.75 -3.56 -1.49
CA LEU A 74 -17.95 -4.72 -1.90
C LEU A 74 -17.67 -5.68 -0.72
N LEU A 75 -17.27 -5.15 0.45
CA LEU A 75 -17.08 -5.93 1.68
C LEU A 75 -18.38 -6.61 2.14
N THR A 76 -19.52 -5.93 2.02
CA THR A 76 -20.83 -6.50 2.37
C THR A 76 -21.19 -7.66 1.44
N HIS A 77 -20.98 -7.51 0.14
CA HIS A 77 -21.21 -8.58 -0.83
C HIS A 77 -20.30 -9.78 -0.59
N PHE A 78 -19.02 -9.55 -0.32
CA PHE A 78 -18.09 -10.63 0.01
C PHE A 78 -18.53 -11.37 1.27
N ARG A 79 -18.95 -10.64 2.31
CA ARG A 79 -19.51 -11.24 3.53
C ARG A 79 -20.72 -12.13 3.27
N ASP A 80 -21.64 -11.69 2.41
CA ASP A 80 -22.81 -12.50 2.06
C ASP A 80 -22.45 -13.74 1.25
N GLN A 81 -21.41 -13.67 0.41
CA GLN A 81 -20.88 -14.83 -0.33
C GLN A 81 -20.22 -15.84 0.59
N VAL A 82 -19.35 -15.40 1.51
CA VAL A 82 -18.65 -16.27 2.47
C VAL A 82 -19.64 -17.02 3.35
N LYS A 83 -20.72 -16.36 3.80
CA LYS A 83 -21.79 -16.99 4.60
C LYS A 83 -22.55 -18.10 3.87
N GLN A 84 -22.53 -18.12 2.54
CA GLN A 84 -23.20 -19.15 1.72
C GLN A 84 -22.29 -20.35 1.42
N THR A 85 -21.04 -20.32 1.89
CA THR A 85 -20.11 -21.43 1.71
C THR A 85 -20.34 -22.52 2.74
N ASP A 86 -19.91 -23.75 2.42
CA ASP A 86 -19.91 -24.87 3.36
C ASP A 86 -18.64 -24.90 4.25
N LEU A 87 -17.93 -23.77 4.39
CA LEU A 87 -16.75 -23.64 5.24
C LEU A 87 -17.14 -23.52 6.72
N ASP A 88 -16.25 -23.93 7.61
CA ASP A 88 -16.44 -23.71 9.05
C ASP A 88 -16.34 -22.22 9.42
N ASP A 89 -16.98 -21.85 10.53
CA ASP A 89 -17.08 -20.45 10.97
C ASP A 89 -15.72 -19.78 11.19
N ALA A 90 -14.71 -20.55 11.62
CA ALA A 90 -13.38 -20.00 11.87
C ALA A 90 -12.68 -19.64 10.56
N LEU A 91 -12.78 -20.52 9.56
CA LEU A 91 -12.26 -20.25 8.23
C LEU A 91 -13.03 -19.13 7.55
N GLN A 92 -14.36 -19.08 7.65
CA GLN A 92 -15.16 -17.96 7.14
C GLN A 92 -14.68 -16.62 7.71
N GLN A 93 -14.44 -16.55 9.02
CA GLN A 93 -13.95 -15.34 9.67
C GLN A 93 -12.54 -14.97 9.17
N GLN A 94 -11.64 -15.94 9.00
CA GLN A 94 -10.31 -15.72 8.46
C GLN A 94 -10.35 -15.09 7.06
N PHE A 95 -11.21 -15.59 6.16
CA PHE A 95 -11.36 -15.01 4.82
C PHE A 95 -11.85 -13.56 4.86
N LEU A 96 -12.76 -13.22 5.78
CA LEU A 96 -13.23 -11.85 5.94
C LEU A 96 -12.13 -10.92 6.41
N GLU A 97 -11.32 -11.37 7.37
CA GLU A 97 -10.19 -10.61 7.90
C GLU A 97 -9.11 -10.38 6.84
N GLU A 98 -8.72 -11.43 6.10
CA GLU A 98 -7.74 -11.32 5.01
C GLU A 98 -8.24 -10.37 3.90
N PHE A 99 -9.51 -10.48 3.55
CA PHE A 99 -10.09 -9.62 2.52
C PHE A 99 -10.21 -8.16 2.97
N GLU A 100 -10.64 -7.91 4.21
CA GLU A 100 -10.72 -6.56 4.77
C GLU A 100 -9.32 -5.93 4.93
N ALA A 101 -8.33 -6.72 5.34
CA ALA A 101 -6.93 -6.30 5.41
C ALA A 101 -6.37 -5.91 4.05
N GLY A 102 -6.62 -6.70 3.00
CA GLY A 102 -6.20 -6.35 1.63
C GLY A 102 -6.97 -5.15 1.07
N LEU A 103 -8.25 -5.01 1.40
CA LEU A 103 -9.11 -3.91 0.91
C LEU A 103 -8.69 -2.55 1.47
N TYR A 104 -8.34 -2.48 2.76
CA TYR A 104 -7.88 -1.25 3.41
C TYR A 104 -6.36 -1.20 3.57
N GLY A 105 -5.65 -2.15 2.96
CA GLY A 105 -4.20 -2.19 2.91
C GLY A 105 -3.64 -1.25 1.86
N TYR A 106 -2.35 -0.99 1.99
CA TYR A 106 -1.58 -0.16 1.06
C TYR A 106 -1.57 -0.79 -0.35
N THR A 107 -1.56 0.05 -1.39
CA THR A 107 -1.67 -0.44 -2.78
C THR A 107 -0.45 -1.24 -3.26
N TYR A 108 0.70 -1.12 -2.59
CA TYR A 108 1.93 -1.81 -2.97
C TYR A 108 2.07 -3.20 -2.33
N LEU A 109 3.00 -3.98 -2.86
CA LEU A 109 3.23 -5.37 -2.45
C LEU A 109 4.01 -5.45 -1.13
N GLU A 110 3.78 -6.52 -0.39
CA GLU A 110 4.59 -6.90 0.77
C GLU A 110 5.72 -7.85 0.34
N ASP A 111 6.85 -7.81 1.06
CA ASP A 111 7.93 -8.78 0.88
C ASP A 111 7.47 -10.19 1.34
N GLU A 112 7.80 -11.23 0.57
CA GLU A 112 7.49 -12.65 0.88
C GLU A 112 8.45 -13.27 1.91
#